data_AF-W2VNK9-F1
#
_entry.id   AF-W2VNK9-F1
#
_cell.length_a   1.000
_cell.length_b   1.000
_cell.length_c   1.000
_cell.angle_alpha   90.00
_cell.angle_beta   90.00
_cell.angle_gamma   90.00
#
_symmetry.space_group_name_H-M   'P 1'
#
loop_
_entity.id
_entity.type
_entity.pdbx_description
1 polymer ?
#
loop_
_entity_poly.entity_id
_entity_poly.type
_entity_poly.pdbx_seq_one_letter_code
_entity_poly.pdbx_strand_id
1 'polypeptide(L)'
;MFTRKDYMNVAEYYMQQKYDEKFESEYIYEGSVYVHPKSNPYWHVVVDVETKDGMTYFHDNYVGYLKKEELEKYIYELVKPIYGECKVYIHPYGFSLDDSFNKDTDLMTYVSNGNYALDIFTYENAENMETELNKTCSIFIENKLECNVINVTYITQENLSSLEEINIDKIYNSKDYYYSLDSIYDKKNDTRFSDIYVMKGRDGYGK
;
A
#
# COMPACT_ATOMS: atom_id res chain seq x y z
N MET A 1 -27.54 -17.88 -13.06
CA MET A 1 -26.99 -16.62 -12.50
C MET A 1 -26.44 -16.98 -11.13
N PHE A 2 -25.14 -16.79 -10.91
CA PHE A 2 -24.52 -17.08 -9.62
C PHE A 2 -25.05 -16.14 -8.54
N THR A 3 -25.24 -16.65 -7.33
CA THR A 3 -25.60 -15.83 -6.18
C THR A 3 -24.36 -15.14 -5.62
N ARG A 4 -24.54 -14.07 -4.83
CA ARG A 4 -23.42 -13.44 -4.10
C ARG A 4 -22.60 -14.45 -3.29
N LYS A 5 -23.28 -15.40 -2.65
CA LYS A 5 -22.65 -16.45 -1.86
C LYS A 5 -21.80 -17.39 -2.72
N ASP A 6 -22.23 -17.67 -3.95
CA ASP A 6 -21.44 -18.51 -4.87
C ASP A 6 -20.13 -17.81 -5.24
N TYR A 7 -20.16 -16.50 -5.55
CA TYR A 7 -18.94 -15.73 -5.82
C TYR A 7 -17.96 -15.73 -4.63
N MET A 8 -18.46 -15.50 -3.41
CA MET A 8 -17.67 -15.53 -2.19
C MET A 8 -17.00 -16.90 -1.96
N ASN A 9 -17.78 -17.98 -2.05
CA ASN A 9 -17.24 -19.34 -1.89
C ASN A 9 -16.18 -19.68 -2.94
N VAL A 10 -16.37 -19.24 -4.19
CA VAL A 10 -15.40 -19.51 -5.26
C VAL A 10 -14.13 -18.69 -5.08
N ALA A 11 -14.23 -17.43 -4.62
CA ALA A 11 -13.07 -16.62 -4.29
C ALA A 11 -12.25 -17.23 -3.13
N GLU A 12 -12.91 -17.67 -2.05
CA GLU A 12 -12.24 -18.41 -0.96
C GLU A 12 -11.54 -19.66 -1.47
N TYR A 13 -12.22 -20.44 -2.33
CA TYR A 13 -11.64 -21.64 -2.92
C TYR A 13 -10.43 -21.33 -3.79
N TYR A 14 -10.51 -20.30 -4.65
CA TYR A 14 -9.39 -19.83 -5.47
C TYR A 14 -8.18 -19.49 -4.61
N MET A 15 -8.37 -18.66 -3.58
CA MET A 15 -7.30 -18.25 -2.66
C MET A 15 -6.69 -19.45 -1.94
N GLN A 16 -7.53 -20.39 -1.50
CA GLN A 16 -7.06 -21.61 -0.85
C GLN A 16 -6.23 -22.50 -1.77
N GLN A 17 -6.63 -22.66 -3.03
CA GLN A 17 -5.85 -23.44 -4.00
C GLN A 17 -4.52 -22.78 -4.33
N LYS A 18 -4.49 -21.45 -4.46
CA LYS A 18 -3.30 -20.71 -4.87
C LYS A 18 -2.26 -20.59 -3.74
N TYR A 19 -2.70 -20.41 -2.50
CA TYR A 19 -1.82 -20.11 -1.36
C TYR A 19 -1.70 -21.23 -0.32
N ASP A 20 -2.51 -22.30 -0.43
CA ASP A 20 -2.56 -23.39 0.56
C ASP A 20 -2.92 -22.89 1.98
N GLU A 21 -3.77 -21.85 2.05
CA GLU A 21 -4.23 -21.21 3.27
C GLU A 21 -5.76 -21.03 3.26
N LYS A 22 -6.39 -20.93 4.43
CA LYS A 22 -7.84 -20.70 4.53
C LYS A 22 -8.15 -19.21 4.58
N PHE A 23 -9.14 -18.80 3.79
CA PHE A 23 -9.66 -17.45 3.74
C PHE A 23 -11.13 -17.41 4.15
N GLU A 24 -11.62 -16.22 4.50
CA GLU A 24 -13.03 -15.92 4.71
C GLU A 24 -13.39 -14.67 3.93
N SER A 25 -14.53 -14.71 3.24
CA SER A 25 -15.06 -13.56 2.53
C SER A 25 -15.80 -12.61 3.46
N GLU A 26 -15.55 -11.31 3.27
CA GLU A 26 -16.17 -10.23 4.03
C GLU A 26 -17.40 -9.70 3.30
N TYR A 27 -17.19 -9.19 2.08
CA TYR A 27 -18.24 -8.56 1.27
C TYR A 27 -17.85 -8.54 -0.21
N ILE A 28 -18.81 -8.12 -1.06
CA ILE A 28 -18.60 -7.89 -2.49
C ILE A 28 -18.78 -6.40 -2.75
N TYR A 29 -17.81 -5.80 -3.45
CA TYR A 29 -17.86 -4.40 -3.85
C TYR A 29 -17.29 -4.25 -5.26
N GLU A 30 -17.99 -3.52 -6.13
CA GLU A 30 -17.58 -3.22 -7.52
C GLU A 30 -17.13 -4.42 -8.39
N GLY A 31 -17.67 -5.62 -8.12
CA GLY A 31 -17.33 -6.82 -8.87
C GLY A 31 -16.17 -7.63 -8.29
N SER A 32 -15.59 -7.16 -7.18
CA SER A 32 -14.53 -7.82 -6.44
C SER A 32 -15.07 -8.43 -5.15
N VAL A 33 -14.47 -9.55 -4.73
CA VAL A 33 -14.72 -10.16 -3.42
C VAL A 33 -13.60 -9.75 -2.48
N TYR A 34 -13.97 -9.18 -1.34
CA TYR A 34 -13.02 -8.85 -0.28
C TYR A 34 -12.92 -10.04 0.66
N VAL A 35 -11.70 -10.50 0.90
CA VAL A 35 -11.41 -11.68 1.72
C VAL A 35 -10.25 -11.37 2.67
N HIS A 36 -10.15 -12.13 3.76
CA HIS A 36 -8.98 -12.11 4.63
C HIS A 36 -8.50 -13.53 4.92
N PRO A 37 -7.19 -13.76 5.15
CA PRO A 37 -6.74 -15.02 5.68
C PRO A 37 -7.30 -15.21 7.10
N LYS A 38 -7.67 -16.44 7.47
CA LYS A 38 -8.14 -16.72 8.84
C LYS A 38 -7.07 -16.45 9.90
N SER A 39 -5.80 -16.50 9.51
CA SER A 39 -4.65 -16.21 10.37
C SER A 39 -4.52 -14.71 10.68
N ASN A 40 -5.04 -13.83 9.81
CA ASN A 40 -4.97 -12.38 9.98
C ASN A 40 -6.22 -11.68 9.43
N PRO A 41 -7.24 -11.44 10.28
CA PRO A 41 -8.49 -10.81 9.85
C PRO A 41 -8.39 -9.29 9.60
N TYR A 42 -7.21 -8.69 9.76
CA TYR A 42 -6.97 -7.27 9.47
C TYR A 42 -6.45 -7.04 8.05
N TRP A 43 -6.21 -8.10 7.28
CA TRP A 43 -5.74 -8.00 5.90
C TRP A 43 -6.91 -8.10 4.93
N HIS A 44 -7.21 -7.00 4.25
CA HIS A 44 -8.33 -6.90 3.32
C HIS A 44 -7.86 -7.15 1.88
N VAL A 45 -7.76 -8.43 1.54
CA VAL A 45 -7.36 -8.89 0.20
C VAL A 45 -8.52 -8.67 -0.77
N VAL A 46 -8.20 -8.10 -1.93
CA VAL A 46 -9.14 -7.93 -3.03
C VAL A 46 -8.97 -9.08 -4.00
N VAL A 47 -10.07 -9.75 -4.34
CA VAL A 47 -10.14 -10.73 -5.41
C VAL A 47 -11.05 -10.19 -6.51
N ASP A 48 -10.48 -9.65 -7.58
CA ASP A 48 -11.23 -9.18 -8.75
C ASP A 48 -11.74 -10.37 -9.57
N VAL A 49 -12.98 -10.26 -10.04
CA VAL A 49 -13.63 -11.31 -10.84
C VAL A 49 -13.89 -10.79 -12.25
N GLU A 50 -13.14 -11.30 -13.22
CA GLU A 50 -13.36 -11.01 -14.65
C GLU A 50 -14.14 -12.16 -15.30
N THR A 51 -15.17 -11.84 -16.11
CA THR A 51 -15.83 -12.83 -16.96
C THR A 51 -15.62 -12.47 -18.42
N LYS A 52 -14.93 -13.34 -19.16
CA LYS A 52 -14.58 -13.14 -20.56
C LYS A 52 -14.84 -14.41 -21.36
N ASP A 53 -15.56 -14.29 -22.47
CA ASP A 53 -15.91 -15.40 -23.37
C ASP A 53 -16.58 -16.60 -22.66
N GLY A 54 -17.34 -16.34 -21.58
CA GLY A 54 -17.99 -17.37 -20.77
C GLY A 54 -17.09 -18.06 -19.74
N MET A 55 -15.82 -17.67 -19.65
CA MET A 55 -14.86 -18.10 -18.64
C MET A 55 -14.76 -17.05 -17.53
N THR A 56 -14.60 -17.50 -16.28
CA THR A 56 -14.40 -16.63 -15.11
C THR A 56 -12.95 -16.73 -14.63
N TYR A 57 -12.33 -15.59 -14.43
CA TYR A 57 -10.95 -15.42 -13.97
C TYR A 57 -10.95 -14.67 -12.64
N PHE A 58 -9.97 -14.99 -11.80
CA PHE A 58 -9.81 -14.42 -10.47
C PHE A 58 -8.40 -13.86 -10.36
N HIS A 59 -8.32 -12.62 -9.93
CA HIS A 59 -7.08 -11.87 -9.79
C HIS A 59 -7.01 -11.37 -8.34
N ASP A 60 -5.86 -11.45 -7.69
CA ASP A 60 -5.74 -11.07 -6.28
C ASP A 60 -4.51 -10.19 -6.02
N ASN A 61 -4.50 -9.55 -4.84
CA ASN A 61 -3.39 -8.73 -4.36
C ASN A 61 -2.68 -9.30 -3.12
N TYR A 62 -2.87 -10.59 -2.79
CA TYR A 62 -2.41 -11.15 -1.52
C TYR A 62 -0.89 -11.16 -1.37
N VAL A 63 -0.16 -11.32 -2.47
CA VAL A 63 1.31 -11.23 -2.45
C VAL A 63 1.79 -9.89 -1.90
N GLY A 64 1.05 -8.80 -2.09
CA GLY A 64 1.39 -7.51 -1.50
C GLY A 64 1.38 -7.53 0.03
N TYR A 65 0.44 -8.26 0.63
CA TYR A 65 0.42 -8.48 2.08
C TYR A 65 1.56 -9.39 2.55
N LEU A 66 1.86 -10.46 1.80
CA LEU A 66 2.98 -11.36 2.12
C LEU A 66 4.34 -10.65 2.06
N LYS A 67 4.48 -9.61 1.22
CA LYS A 67 5.74 -8.84 1.06
C LYS A 67 5.82 -7.57 1.89
N LYS A 68 4.74 -7.20 2.58
CA LYS A 68 4.63 -5.96 3.33
C LYS A 68 5.79 -5.70 4.27
N GLU A 69 6.04 -6.61 5.22
CA GLU A 69 7.09 -6.42 6.22
C GLU A 69 8.50 -6.36 5.61
N GLU A 70 8.76 -7.21 4.60
CA GLU A 70 10.05 -7.24 3.90
C GLU A 70 10.31 -5.93 3.14
N LEU A 71 9.28 -5.44 2.43
CA LEU A 71 9.33 -4.21 1.64
C LEU A 71 9.45 -2.96 2.53
N GLU A 72 8.71 -2.89 3.63
CA GLU A 72 8.78 -1.76 4.56
C GLU A 72 10.19 -1.60 5.15
N LYS A 73 10.83 -2.72 5.54
CA LYS A 73 12.23 -2.71 6.01
C LYS A 73 13.19 -2.26 4.93
N TYR A 74 13.00 -2.75 3.70
CA TYR A 74 13.85 -2.37 2.58
C TYR A 74 13.74 -0.88 2.24
N ILE A 75 12.52 -0.35 2.15
CA ILE A 75 12.27 1.09 1.92
C ILE A 75 12.81 1.92 3.07
N TYR A 76 12.61 1.49 4.33
CA TYR A 76 13.15 2.18 5.50
C TYR A 76 14.65 2.40 5.38
N GLU A 77 15.43 1.37 5.04
CA GLU A 77 16.89 1.51 4.88
C GLU A 77 17.27 2.47 3.74
N LEU A 78 16.47 2.53 2.66
CA LEU A 78 16.69 3.46 1.56
C LEU A 78 16.41 4.92 1.93
N VAL A 79 15.36 5.18 2.71
CA VAL A 79 14.89 6.55 2.99
C VAL A 79 15.41 7.11 4.32
N LYS A 80 15.95 6.26 5.21
CA LYS A 80 16.58 6.65 6.47
C LYS A 80 17.67 7.72 6.34
N PRO A 81 18.52 7.74 5.30
CA PRO A 81 19.49 8.83 5.10
C PRO A 81 18.84 10.20 4.86
N ILE A 82 17.57 10.24 4.46
CA ILE A 82 16.79 11.47 4.24
C ILE A 82 16.04 11.85 5.52
N TYR A 83 15.33 10.90 6.13
CA TYR A 83 14.35 11.17 7.17
C TYR A 83 14.74 10.74 8.59
N GLY A 84 15.97 10.26 8.78
CA GLY A 84 16.44 9.77 10.08
C GLY A 84 15.60 8.61 10.60
N GLU A 85 15.22 8.67 11.88
CA GLU A 85 14.27 7.73 12.47
C GLU A 85 12.86 8.02 11.93
N CYS A 86 12.34 7.10 11.14
CA CYS A 86 11.03 7.19 10.50
C CYS A 86 10.27 5.88 10.60
N LYS A 87 8.97 5.91 10.32
CA LYS A 87 8.11 4.72 10.14
C LYS A 87 7.64 4.64 8.72
N VAL A 88 7.68 3.44 8.16
CA VAL A 88 7.32 3.15 6.77
C VAL A 88 6.17 2.15 6.78
N TYR A 89 5.10 2.48 6.06
CA TYR A 89 3.94 1.62 5.89
C TYR A 89 3.60 1.50 4.41
N ILE A 90 3.45 0.27 3.92
CA ILE A 90 2.90 0.04 2.58
C ILE A 90 1.43 -0.37 2.66
N HIS A 91 0.65 0.06 1.68
CA HIS A 91 -0.75 -0.31 1.56
C HIS A 91 -0.98 -0.98 0.22
N PRO A 92 -1.10 -2.33 0.17
CA PRO A 92 -1.29 -3.07 -1.08
C PRO A 92 -2.74 -2.96 -1.62
N TYR A 93 -3.45 -1.88 -1.30
CA TYR A 93 -4.88 -1.74 -1.59
C TYR A 93 -5.18 -1.55 -3.08
N GLY A 94 -6.31 -2.10 -3.50
CA GLY A 94 -7.10 -1.53 -4.60
C GLY A 94 -6.85 -2.03 -6.01
N PHE A 95 -5.88 -2.93 -6.24
CA PHE A 95 -5.67 -3.50 -7.57
C PHE A 95 -5.11 -4.92 -7.50
N SER A 96 -5.66 -5.81 -8.31
CA SER A 96 -5.10 -7.13 -8.50
C SER A 96 -3.71 -7.09 -9.14
N LEU A 97 -2.89 -8.05 -8.77
CA LEU A 97 -1.52 -8.24 -9.27
C LEU A 97 -1.51 -9.21 -10.45
N ASP A 98 -0.32 -9.43 -11.02
CA ASP A 98 -0.12 -10.46 -12.05
C ASP A 98 -0.49 -11.85 -11.51
N ASP A 99 -1.35 -12.58 -12.24
CA ASP A 99 -1.86 -13.90 -11.82
C ASP A 99 -0.76 -14.96 -11.61
N SER A 100 0.42 -14.77 -12.21
CA SER A 100 1.57 -15.65 -12.01
C SER A 100 2.18 -15.53 -10.61
N PHE A 101 1.88 -14.45 -9.88
CA PHE A 101 2.41 -14.22 -8.54
C PHE A 101 1.79 -15.20 -7.55
N ASN A 102 2.62 -15.74 -6.67
CA ASN A 102 2.23 -16.74 -5.68
C ASN A 102 3.07 -16.54 -4.40
N LYS A 103 2.90 -17.43 -3.41
CA LYS A 103 3.60 -17.34 -2.12
C LYS A 103 5.13 -17.30 -2.22
N ASP A 104 5.69 -17.87 -3.30
CA ASP A 104 7.14 -17.97 -3.53
C ASP A 104 7.68 -16.82 -4.40
N THR A 105 6.83 -15.89 -4.86
CA THR A 105 7.26 -14.66 -5.55
C THR A 105 8.26 -13.92 -4.68
N ASP A 106 9.41 -13.52 -5.23
CA ASP A 106 10.41 -12.76 -4.50
C ASP A 106 10.10 -11.26 -4.45
N LEU A 107 10.74 -10.54 -3.53
CA LEU A 107 10.52 -9.10 -3.34
C LEU A 107 10.77 -8.30 -4.61
N MET A 108 11.84 -8.59 -5.36
CA MET A 108 12.21 -7.79 -6.53
C MET A 108 11.24 -7.99 -7.69
N THR A 109 10.73 -9.20 -7.85
CA THR A 109 9.61 -9.48 -8.77
C THR A 109 8.36 -8.71 -8.36
N TYR A 110 8.03 -8.66 -7.05
CA TYR A 110 6.88 -7.90 -6.57
C TYR A 110 7.03 -6.38 -6.79
N VAL A 111 8.12 -5.75 -6.33
CA VAL A 111 8.26 -4.28 -6.36
C VAL A 111 8.42 -3.70 -7.77
N SER A 112 8.85 -4.50 -8.75
CA SER A 112 9.04 -4.05 -10.13
C SER A 112 7.74 -4.02 -10.94
N ASN A 113 6.67 -4.63 -10.43
CA ASN A 113 5.36 -4.67 -11.09
C ASN A 113 4.22 -4.53 -10.07
N GLY A 114 4.55 -4.06 -8.86
CA GLY A 114 3.67 -4.03 -7.71
C GLY A 114 2.70 -2.87 -7.80
N ASN A 115 1.63 -2.98 -7.02
CA ASN A 115 0.62 -1.95 -6.88
C ASN A 115 0.38 -1.73 -5.39
N TYR A 116 0.98 -0.67 -4.85
CA TYR A 116 0.89 -0.30 -3.44
C TYR A 116 1.08 1.21 -3.29
N ALA A 117 0.41 1.76 -2.27
CA ALA A 117 0.70 3.09 -1.75
C ALA A 117 1.74 3.01 -0.63
N LEU A 118 2.46 4.09 -0.41
CA LEU A 118 3.50 4.21 0.59
C LEU A 118 3.23 5.41 1.50
N ASP A 119 3.32 5.19 2.80
CA ASP A 119 3.31 6.22 3.82
C ASP A 119 4.62 6.21 4.60
N ILE A 120 5.28 7.36 4.66
CA ILE A 120 6.50 7.60 5.43
C ILE A 120 6.17 8.66 6.49
N PHE A 121 6.33 8.32 7.75
CA PHE A 121 6.18 9.25 8.87
C PHE A 121 7.53 9.60 9.46
N THR A 122 7.80 10.89 9.65
CA THR A 122 9.04 11.41 10.24
C THR A 122 8.76 12.56 11.18
N TYR A 123 9.69 12.86 12.09
CA TYR A 123 9.67 14.06 12.93
C TYR A 123 10.78 15.06 12.57
N GLU A 124 11.48 14.85 11.46
CA GLU A 124 12.50 15.77 10.96
C GLU A 124 11.90 17.16 10.62
N ASN A 125 12.77 18.15 10.43
CA ASN A 125 12.36 19.49 10.07
C ASN A 125 11.79 19.54 8.64
N ALA A 126 10.56 20.04 8.48
CA ALA A 126 9.87 20.17 7.20
C ALA A 126 10.37 21.32 6.30
N GLU A 127 11.43 22.06 6.66
CA GLU A 127 11.99 23.16 5.85
C GLU A 127 12.38 22.74 4.42
N ASN A 128 12.85 21.50 4.23
CA ASN A 128 13.30 20.99 2.93
C ASN A 128 12.38 19.90 2.35
N MET A 129 11.15 19.80 2.85
CA MET A 129 10.24 18.67 2.61
C MET A 129 10.01 18.31 1.13
N GLU A 130 9.89 19.30 0.24
CA GLU A 130 9.72 19.06 -1.20
C GLU A 130 11.01 18.52 -1.84
N THR A 131 12.17 19.03 -1.42
CA THR A 131 13.48 18.55 -1.91
C THR A 131 13.73 17.11 -1.44
N GLU A 132 13.33 16.80 -0.21
CA GLU A 132 13.44 15.46 0.37
C GLU A 132 12.51 14.46 -0.32
N LEU A 133 11.25 14.85 -0.59
CA LEU A 133 10.34 14.01 -1.37
C LEU A 133 10.87 13.75 -2.79
N ASN A 134 11.42 14.75 -3.47
CA ASN A 134 12.04 14.56 -4.79
C ASN A 134 13.22 13.57 -4.76
N LYS A 135 14.04 13.59 -3.69
CA LYS A 135 15.11 12.61 -3.50
C LYS A 135 14.54 11.21 -3.29
N THR A 136 13.47 11.07 -2.50
CA THR A 136 12.76 9.81 -2.30
C THR A 136 12.22 9.25 -3.62
N CYS A 137 11.55 10.08 -4.43
CA CYS A 137 11.08 9.69 -5.77
C CYS A 137 12.25 9.24 -6.66
N SER A 138 13.40 9.92 -6.59
CA SER A 138 14.61 9.55 -7.35
C SER A 138 15.16 8.19 -6.93
N ILE A 139 15.20 7.90 -5.61
CA ILE A 139 15.59 6.59 -5.07
C ILE A 139 14.67 5.48 -5.61
N PHE A 140 13.35 5.72 -5.66
CA PHE A 140 12.39 4.74 -6.19
C PHE A 140 12.65 4.45 -7.67
N ILE A 141 12.90 5.49 -8.47
CA ILE A 141 13.24 5.33 -9.89
C ILE A 141 14.55 4.56 -10.07
N GLU A 142 15.59 4.89 -9.31
CA GLU A 142 16.91 4.25 -9.40
C GLU A 142 16.88 2.77 -8.99
N ASN A 143 16.09 2.44 -7.97
CA ASN A 143 15.94 1.07 -7.47
C ASN A 143 14.81 0.29 -8.16
N LYS A 144 14.15 0.89 -9.17
CA LYS A 144 13.02 0.29 -9.93
C LYS A 144 11.88 -0.17 -9.03
N LEU A 145 11.54 0.63 -8.04
CA LEU A 145 10.41 0.42 -7.15
C LEU A 145 9.19 1.10 -7.74
N GLU A 146 8.25 0.30 -8.24
CA GLU A 146 6.96 0.78 -8.71
C GLU A 146 6.02 0.92 -7.51
N CYS A 147 5.58 2.16 -7.25
CA CYS A 147 4.66 2.52 -6.18
C CYS A 147 3.69 3.57 -6.73
N ASN A 148 2.42 3.50 -6.38
CA ASN A 148 1.37 4.36 -6.96
C ASN A 148 1.43 5.79 -6.42
N VAL A 149 1.73 5.91 -5.13
CA VAL A 149 1.79 7.19 -4.42
C VAL A 149 2.76 7.07 -3.26
N ILE A 150 3.61 8.09 -3.10
CA ILE A 150 4.49 8.25 -1.95
C ILE A 150 3.96 9.42 -1.13
N ASN A 151 3.54 9.14 0.11
CA ASN A 151 3.14 10.13 1.10
C ASN A 151 4.25 10.28 2.14
N VAL A 152 4.66 11.52 2.43
CA VAL A 152 5.61 11.83 3.51
C VAL A 152 4.96 12.81 4.48
N THR A 153 4.80 12.37 5.73
CA THR A 153 4.03 13.06 6.75
C THR A 153 4.90 13.41 7.96
N TYR A 154 5.02 14.71 8.20
CA TYR A 154 5.85 15.28 9.26
C TYR A 154 5.02 15.44 10.54
N ILE A 155 5.36 14.70 11.58
CA ILE A 155 4.63 14.61 12.86
C ILE A 155 5.53 14.92 14.05
N THR A 156 4.97 15.00 15.26
CA THR A 156 5.79 15.07 16.48
C THR A 156 6.52 13.75 16.74
N GLN A 157 7.67 13.80 17.42
CA GLN A 157 8.38 12.59 17.84
C GLN A 157 7.53 11.68 18.75
N GLU A 158 6.68 12.26 19.60
CA GLU A 158 5.73 11.53 20.45
C GLU A 158 4.70 10.76 19.62
N ASN A 159 4.13 11.41 18.60
CA ASN A 159 3.19 10.76 17.68
C ASN A 159 3.89 9.69 16.86
N LEU A 160 5.13 9.93 16.38
CA LEU A 160 5.88 8.89 15.66
C LEU A 160 6.12 7.68 16.55
N SER A 161 6.55 7.89 17.79
CA SER A 161 6.86 6.81 18.74
C SER A 161 5.65 5.92 19.01
N SER A 162 4.48 6.53 19.19
CA SER A 162 3.21 5.84 19.48
C SER A 162 2.42 5.39 18.24
N LEU A 163 2.88 5.73 17.03
CA LEU A 163 2.16 5.41 15.79
C LEU A 163 2.04 3.90 15.56
N GLU A 164 0.82 3.45 15.35
CA GLU A 164 0.48 2.11 14.87
C GLU A 164 -0.28 2.25 13.55
N GLU A 165 -0.13 1.29 12.65
CA GLU A 165 -0.73 1.34 11.31
C GLU A 165 -2.25 1.59 11.34
N ILE A 166 -2.96 0.97 12.30
CA ILE A 166 -4.41 1.14 12.49
C ILE A 166 -4.83 2.60 12.79
N ASN A 167 -3.90 3.45 13.18
CA ASN A 167 -4.13 4.85 13.52
C ASN A 167 -3.76 5.83 12.39
N ILE A 168 -3.26 5.36 11.25
CA ILE A 168 -2.86 6.21 10.12
C ILE A 168 -4.05 7.04 9.61
N ASP A 169 -5.20 6.41 9.36
CA ASP A 169 -6.41 7.11 8.91
C ASP A 169 -6.86 8.18 9.91
N LYS A 170 -6.68 7.91 11.21
CA LYS A 170 -7.02 8.88 12.25
C LYS A 170 -6.13 10.11 12.14
N ILE A 171 -4.81 9.95 11.93
CA ILE A 171 -3.88 11.07 11.74
C ILE A 171 -4.29 11.93 10.55
N TYR A 172 -4.61 11.31 9.41
CA TYR A 172 -5.03 12.04 8.21
C TYR A 172 -6.35 12.76 8.40
N ASN A 173 -7.35 12.08 8.97
CA ASN A 173 -8.69 12.66 9.20
C ASN A 173 -8.68 13.78 10.24
N SER A 174 -7.88 13.67 11.31
CA SER A 174 -7.75 14.71 12.33
C SER A 174 -6.78 15.83 11.94
N LYS A 175 -5.99 15.62 10.87
CA LYS A 175 -4.89 16.49 10.45
C LYS A 175 -3.82 16.65 11.54
N ASP A 176 -3.53 15.57 12.27
CA ASP A 176 -2.53 15.52 13.35
C ASP A 176 -1.10 15.40 12.80
N TYR A 177 -0.69 16.38 12.01
CA TYR A 177 0.64 16.51 11.42
C TYR A 177 0.99 17.99 11.18
N TYR A 178 2.26 18.30 10.92
CA TYR A 178 2.69 19.62 10.46
C TYR A 178 2.38 19.79 8.98
N TYR A 179 2.92 18.88 8.17
CA TYR A 179 2.75 18.82 6.72
C TYR A 179 2.65 17.35 6.28
N SER A 180 1.87 17.12 5.23
CA SER A 180 1.83 15.85 4.49
C SER A 180 2.03 16.20 3.03
N LEU A 181 2.96 15.53 2.37
CA LEU A 181 3.22 15.71 0.95
C LEU A 181 2.99 14.41 0.22
N ASP A 182 2.41 14.49 -0.96
CA ASP A 182 2.21 13.33 -1.80
C ASP A 182 2.72 13.56 -3.22
N SER A 183 3.27 12.50 -3.81
CA SER A 183 3.62 12.45 -5.23
C SER A 183 3.09 11.17 -5.85
N ILE A 184 2.38 11.32 -6.97
CA ILE A 184 1.68 10.24 -7.65
C ILE A 184 2.52 9.75 -8.83
N TYR A 185 2.63 8.42 -8.97
CA TYR A 185 3.22 7.77 -10.12
C TYR A 185 2.14 7.36 -11.12
N ASP A 186 2.22 7.87 -12.35
CA ASP A 186 1.34 7.45 -13.44
C ASP A 186 2.08 6.51 -14.40
N LYS A 187 1.87 5.21 -14.18
CA LYS A 187 2.41 4.14 -15.05
C LYS A 187 1.90 4.23 -16.50
N LYS A 188 0.68 4.73 -16.73
CA LYS A 188 0.06 4.75 -18.08
C LYS A 188 0.71 5.79 -18.99
N ASN A 189 1.10 6.92 -18.41
CA ASN A 189 1.68 8.03 -19.15
C ASN A 189 3.22 8.07 -19.09
N ASP A 190 3.86 7.05 -18.50
CA ASP A 190 5.31 7.01 -18.16
C ASP A 190 5.78 8.32 -17.49
N THR A 191 4.86 8.99 -16.80
CA THR A 191 5.13 10.25 -16.12
C THR A 191 5.57 9.88 -14.72
N ARG A 192 6.88 9.82 -14.55
CA ARG A 192 7.52 9.48 -13.27
C ARG A 192 7.29 10.63 -12.29
N PHE A 193 6.63 10.37 -11.16
CA PHE A 193 6.38 11.28 -10.04
C PHE A 193 6.30 12.76 -10.44
N SER A 194 5.16 13.21 -10.95
CA SER A 194 5.06 14.49 -11.67
C SER A 194 4.82 15.70 -10.77
N ASP A 195 3.76 15.67 -9.96
CA ASP A 195 3.36 16.79 -9.11
C ASP A 195 3.55 16.43 -7.64
N ILE A 196 3.99 17.41 -6.85
CA ILE A 196 4.01 17.34 -5.38
C ILE A 196 2.83 18.15 -4.87
N TYR A 197 1.94 17.49 -4.15
CA TYR A 197 0.86 18.14 -3.43
C TYR A 197 1.27 18.32 -1.98
N VAL A 198 1.00 19.50 -1.42
CA VAL A 198 1.36 19.85 -0.04
C VAL A 198 0.10 20.15 0.75
N MET A 199 -0.12 19.37 1.80
CA MET A 199 -1.22 19.54 2.74
C MET A 199 -0.70 20.02 4.09
N LYS A 200 -1.22 21.15 4.57
CA LYS A 200 -0.96 21.63 5.93
C LYS A 200 -1.89 20.94 6.93
N GLY A 201 -1.36 20.52 8.07
CA GLY A 201 -2.16 19.98 9.15
C GLY A 201 -2.92 21.05 9.95
N ARG A 202 -3.53 20.64 11.06
CA ARG A 202 -4.38 21.55 11.86
C ARG A 202 -3.58 22.63 12.59
N ASP A 203 -4.21 23.78 12.79
CA ASP A 203 -3.59 24.88 13.56
C ASP A 203 -3.34 24.46 15.01
N GLY A 204 -2.14 24.78 15.51
CA GLY A 204 -1.74 24.47 16.89
C GLY A 204 -1.21 23.04 17.09
N TYR A 205 -1.10 22.23 16.04
CA TYR A 205 -0.43 20.94 16.13
C TYR A 205 1.03 21.09 16.61
N GLY A 206 1.44 20.24 17.55
CA GLY A 206 2.78 20.25 18.15
C GLY A 206 3.07 21.38 19.14
N LYS A 207 2.06 22.16 19.53
CA LYS A 207 2.15 23.21 20.56
C LYS A 207 1.63 22.77 21.91
#